data_AF-A0A815TMG1-F1
#
_entry.id   AF-A0A815TMG1-F1
#
_cell.length_a   1.000
_cell.length_b   1.000
_cell.length_c   1.000
_cell.angle_alpha   90.00
_cell.angle_beta   90.00
_cell.angle_gamma   90.00
#
_symmetry.space_group_name_H-M   'P 1'
#
loop_
_entity.id
_entity.type
_entity.pdbx_description
1 polymer ?
#
loop_
_entity_poly.entity_id
_entity_poly.type
_entity_poly.pdbx_seq_one_letter_code
_entity_poly.pdbx_strand_id
1 'polypeptide(L)'
;MSKQFPNGIEKMVVQQYLVLRDVKQVISSSISHLILKISPYFYNNGTSVDLLCLCGTVSIQHKGNRYNIPVEIWLQKDYPLVAPLVYVKPTFDMYITSASDNVNQDGLVVLSYLESWHHTNNLYNLLR
;
A
#
# COMPACT_ATOMS: atom_id res chain seq x y z
N MET A 1 24.35 25.98 22.00
CA MET A 1 24.91 25.00 21.06
C MET A 1 23.80 24.01 20.71
N SER A 2 23.05 24.25 19.64
CA SER A 2 22.07 23.31 19.13
C SER A 2 22.82 22.13 18.52
N LYS A 3 22.72 20.94 19.12
CA LYS A 3 23.26 19.71 18.51
C LYS A 3 22.47 19.48 17.22
N GLN A 4 23.10 19.72 16.08
CA GLN A 4 22.54 19.42 14.78
C GLN A 4 22.55 17.89 14.63
N PHE A 5 21.38 17.28 14.53
CA PHE A 5 21.29 15.84 14.35
C PHE A 5 21.90 15.45 12.99
N PRO A 6 22.56 14.28 12.87
CA PRO A 6 23.03 13.81 11.58
C PRO A 6 21.86 13.69 10.61
N ASN A 7 22.00 14.23 9.38
CA ASN A 7 20.95 14.22 8.35
C ASN A 7 20.32 12.83 8.11
N GLY A 8 21.05 11.73 8.35
CA GLY A 8 20.53 10.37 8.23
C GLY A 8 19.54 9.97 9.33
N ILE A 9 19.77 10.42 10.57
CA ILE A 9 18.87 10.12 11.70
C ILE A 9 17.55 10.87 11.53
N GLU A 10 17.60 12.14 11.14
CA GLU A 10 16.40 12.94 10.87
C GLU A 10 15.53 12.30 9.78
N LYS A 11 16.14 11.91 8.65
CA LYS A 11 15.43 11.21 7.57
C LYS A 11 14.75 9.92 8.05
N MET A 12 15.45 9.11 8.84
CA MET A 12 14.91 7.87 9.38
C MET A 12 13.72 8.12 10.32
N VAL A 13 13.82 9.11 11.21
CA VAL A 13 12.73 9.47 12.13
C VAL A 13 11.51 10.00 11.36
N VAL A 14 11.72 10.86 10.36
CA VAL A 14 10.65 11.38 9.51
C VAL A 14 9.97 10.25 8.74
N GLN A 15 10.75 9.32 8.17
CA GLN A 15 10.20 8.18 7.46
C GLN A 15 9.30 7.32 8.35
N GLN A 16 9.77 6.96 9.56
CA GLN A 16 8.99 6.19 10.52
C GLN A 16 7.69 6.90 10.92
N TYR A 17 7.75 8.22 11.12
CA TYR A 17 6.57 9.03 11.41
C TYR A 17 5.54 8.97 10.27
N LEU A 18 5.98 9.14 9.02
CA LEU A 18 5.10 9.11 7.85
C LEU A 18 4.44 7.73 7.65
N VAL A 19 5.22 6.65 7.80
CA VAL A 19 4.70 5.27 7.76
C VAL A 19 3.61 5.08 8.81
N LEU A 20 3.90 5.44 10.07
CA LEU A 20 2.96 5.26 11.17
C LEU A 20 1.69 6.11 10.99
N ARG A 21 1.83 7.35 10.51
CA ARG A 21 0.70 8.24 10.22
C ARG A 21 -0.22 7.61 9.17
N ASP A 22 0.33 7.20 8.04
CA ASP A 22 -0.44 6.69 6.90
C ASP A 22 -1.14 5.37 7.25
N VAL A 23 -0.41 4.46 7.92
CA VAL A 23 -0.96 3.18 8.41
C VAL A 23 -2.13 3.41 9.37
N LYS A 24 -1.96 4.30 10.36
CA LYS A 24 -3.03 4.62 11.32
C LYS A 24 -4.25 5.21 10.60
N GLN A 25 -4.03 6.14 9.68
CA GLN A 25 -5.13 6.79 8.96
C GLN A 25 -5.94 5.78 8.14
N VAL A 26 -5.28 4.85 7.44
CA VAL A 26 -5.96 3.80 6.67
C VAL A 26 -6.73 2.85 7.59
N ILE A 27 -6.11 2.32 8.64
CA ILE A 27 -6.75 1.34 9.54
C ILE A 27 -7.93 1.95 10.31
N SER A 28 -7.83 3.23 10.68
CA SER A 28 -8.92 3.94 11.39
C SER A 28 -10.04 4.43 10.45
N SER A 29 -9.89 4.29 9.13
CA SER A 29 -10.88 4.75 8.17
C SER A 29 -11.99 3.72 7.93
N SER A 30 -13.21 4.18 7.64
CA SER A 30 -14.35 3.31 7.31
C SER A 30 -14.35 2.78 5.87
N ILE A 31 -13.38 3.21 5.05
CA ILE A 31 -13.25 2.79 3.63
C ILE A 31 -12.55 1.44 3.49
N SER A 32 -11.96 0.92 4.57
CA SER A 32 -11.20 -0.32 4.52
C SER A 32 -11.35 -1.16 5.79
N HIS A 33 -11.20 -2.47 5.65
CA HIS A 33 -11.09 -3.45 6.73
C HIS A 33 -9.71 -4.11 6.65
N LEU A 34 -8.66 -3.29 6.67
CA LEU A 34 -7.28 -3.72 6.56
C LEU A 34 -6.65 -3.94 7.94
N ILE A 35 -5.85 -4.98 8.05
CA ILE A 35 -5.06 -5.32 9.23
C ILE A 35 -3.58 -5.18 8.89
N LEU A 36 -2.82 -4.55 9.79
CA LEU A 36 -1.36 -4.48 9.68
C LEU A 36 -0.73 -5.80 10.10
N LYS A 37 0.13 -6.35 9.25
CA LYS A 37 0.99 -7.50 9.55
C LYS A 37 2.43 -7.22 9.13
N ILE A 38 3.39 -7.90 9.76
CA ILE A 38 4.75 -8.05 9.22
C ILE A 38 4.78 -9.40 8.52
N SER A 39 5.28 -9.46 7.29
CA SER A 39 5.31 -10.70 6.51
C SER A 39 6.48 -10.73 5.52
N PRO A 40 7.02 -11.92 5.21
CA PRO A 40 8.06 -12.06 4.20
C PRO A 40 7.49 -11.74 2.82
N TYR A 41 8.07 -10.72 2.17
CA TYR A 41 7.81 -10.40 0.78
C TYR A 41 8.90 -11.00 -0.10
N PHE A 42 8.51 -11.70 -1.16
CA PHE A 42 9.44 -12.36 -2.10
C PHE A 42 9.58 -11.51 -3.37
N TYR A 43 10.78 -11.02 -3.64
CA TYR A 43 11.09 -10.30 -4.87
C TYR A 43 11.38 -11.27 -6.01
N ASN A 44 11.17 -10.79 -7.25
CA ASN A 44 11.40 -11.58 -8.47
C ASN A 44 12.87 -12.03 -8.65
N ASN A 45 13.81 -11.42 -7.94
CA ASN A 45 15.23 -11.83 -7.92
C ASN A 45 15.51 -13.00 -6.95
N GLY A 46 14.48 -13.58 -6.34
CA GLY A 46 14.59 -14.70 -5.40
C GLY A 46 14.92 -14.29 -3.96
N THR A 47 15.13 -13.00 -3.69
CA THR A 47 15.34 -12.51 -2.32
C THR A 47 14.03 -12.34 -1.57
N SER A 48 14.06 -12.47 -0.25
CA SER A 48 12.93 -12.12 0.60
C SER A 48 13.32 -11.13 1.69
N VAL A 49 12.37 -10.29 2.09
CA VAL A 49 12.52 -9.37 3.22
C VAL A 49 11.20 -9.24 3.96
N ASP A 50 11.26 -9.10 5.27
CA ASP A 50 10.07 -8.79 6.06
C ASP A 50 9.63 -7.34 5.82
N LEU A 51 8.40 -7.18 5.32
CA LEU A 51 7.76 -5.89 5.09
C LEU A 51 6.48 -5.76 5.90
N LEU A 52 6.05 -4.51 6.10
CA LEU A 52 4.69 -4.24 6.55
C LEU A 52 3.72 -4.50 5.40
N CYS A 53 2.70 -5.33 5.63
CA CYS A 53 1.52 -5.44 4.77
C CYS A 53 0.29 -4.90 5.48
N LEU A 54 -0.50 -4.07 4.79
CA LEU A 54 -1.91 -3.87 5.10
C LEU A 54 -2.74 -4.84 4.24
N CYS A 55 -3.40 -5.77 4.90
CA CYS A 55 -4.01 -6.92 4.26
C CYS A 55 -5.48 -7.04 4.72
N GLY A 56 -6.42 -7.26 3.81
CA GLY A 56 -7.85 -7.29 4.12
C GLY A 56 -8.68 -6.83 2.93
N THR A 57 -9.74 -6.05 3.15
CA THR A 57 -10.59 -5.55 2.05
C THR A 57 -10.69 -4.03 2.01
N VAL A 58 -10.87 -3.48 0.80
CA VAL A 58 -11.17 -2.07 0.55
C VAL A 58 -12.53 -1.98 -0.12
N SER A 59 -13.39 -1.09 0.38
CA SER A 59 -14.70 -0.85 -0.19
C SER A 59 -14.59 0.08 -1.41
N ILE A 60 -15.05 -0.38 -2.57
CA ILE A 60 -15.17 0.45 -3.79
C ILE A 60 -16.62 0.53 -4.23
N GLN A 61 -16.96 1.60 -4.99
CA GLN A 61 -18.21 1.68 -5.73
C GLN A 61 -17.97 1.34 -7.20
N HIS A 62 -18.75 0.41 -7.74
CA HIS A 62 -18.72 0.08 -9.16
C HIS A 62 -20.15 -0.11 -9.66
N LYS A 63 -20.54 0.67 -10.69
CA LYS A 63 -21.88 0.63 -11.31
C LYS A 63 -23.02 0.69 -10.29
N GLY A 64 -22.90 1.56 -9.28
CA GLY A 64 -23.92 1.78 -8.24
C GLY A 64 -23.93 0.76 -7.10
N ASN A 65 -23.10 -0.29 -7.16
CA ASN A 65 -22.97 -1.29 -6.10
C ASN A 65 -21.66 -1.11 -5.33
N ARG A 66 -21.69 -1.45 -4.03
CA ARG A 66 -20.50 -1.45 -3.17
C ARG A 66 -19.89 -2.84 -3.13
N TYR A 67 -18.60 -2.95 -3.43
CA TYR A 67 -17.84 -4.20 -3.40
C TYR A 67 -16.70 -4.09 -2.39
N ASN A 68 -16.43 -5.17 -1.67
CA ASN A 68 -15.27 -5.27 -0.78
C ASN A 68 -14.18 -6.07 -1.50
N ILE A 69 -13.22 -5.36 -2.07
CA ILE A 69 -12.15 -5.96 -2.86
C ILE A 69 -11.04 -6.40 -1.92
N PRO A 70 -10.66 -7.69 -1.89
CA PRO A 70 -9.54 -8.12 -1.07
C PRO A 70 -8.23 -7.63 -1.68
N VAL A 71 -7.39 -7.02 -0.85
CA VAL A 71 -6.11 -6.43 -1.25
C VAL A 71 -5.00 -6.72 -0.25
N GLU A 72 -3.77 -6.68 -0.75
CA GLU A 72 -2.55 -6.59 0.03
C GLU A 72 -1.75 -5.36 -0.41
N ILE A 73 -1.43 -4.48 0.53
CA ILE A 73 -0.64 -3.27 0.30
C ILE A 73 0.68 -3.43 1.05
N TRP A 74 1.76 -3.61 0.31
CA TRP A 74 3.09 -3.84 0.82
C TRP A 74 3.87 -2.51 0.86
N LEU A 75 4.29 -2.11 2.06
CA LEU A 75 5.12 -0.93 2.24
C LEU A 75 6.58 -1.32 2.02
N GLN A 76 7.14 -0.88 0.89
CA GLN A 76 8.54 -1.09 0.56
C GLN A 76 9.46 -0.38 1.57
N LYS A 77 10.71 -0.85 1.69
CA LYS A 77 11.70 -0.35 2.66
C LYS A 77 11.88 1.17 2.63
N ASP A 78 11.81 1.76 1.44
CA ASP A 78 12.01 3.19 1.24
C ASP A 78 10.69 3.99 1.18
N TYR A 79 9.54 3.38 1.50
CA TYR A 79 8.27 4.12 1.59
C TYR A 79 8.38 5.28 2.61
N PRO A 80 7.86 6.49 2.32
CA PRO A 80 7.08 6.87 1.13
C PRO A 80 7.90 7.39 -0.06
N LEU A 81 9.24 7.32 -0.07
CA LEU A 81 10.04 7.75 -1.23
C LEU A 81 9.72 6.91 -2.48
N VAL A 82 9.38 5.64 -2.28
CA VAL A 82 8.85 4.74 -3.32
C VAL A 82 7.40 4.37 -3.01
N ALA A 83 6.64 4.09 -4.08
CA ALA A 83 5.24 3.68 -3.96
C ALA A 83 5.10 2.36 -3.18
N PRO A 84 3.97 2.12 -2.51
CA PRO A 84 3.66 0.77 -2.04
C PRO A 84 3.39 -0.16 -3.23
N LEU A 85 3.56 -1.46 -3.03
CA LEU A 85 3.10 -2.46 -4.01
C LEU A 85 1.70 -2.91 -3.59
N VAL A 86 0.74 -2.85 -4.51
CA VAL A 86 -0.65 -3.15 -4.21
C VAL A 86 -1.11 -4.31 -5.07
N TYR A 87 -1.66 -5.34 -4.43
CA TYR A 87 -2.20 -6.51 -5.11
C TYR A 87 -3.67 -6.70 -4.76
N VAL A 88 -4.50 -6.97 -5.75
CA VAL A 88 -5.80 -7.61 -5.56
C VAL A 88 -5.58 -9.09 -5.30
N LYS A 89 -6.26 -9.64 -4.30
CA LYS A 89 -6.26 -11.08 -3.98
C LYS A 89 -7.67 -11.64 -4.16
N PRO A 90 -8.04 -12.09 -5.36
CA PRO A 90 -9.36 -12.68 -5.60
C PRO A 90 -9.64 -13.82 -4.61
N THR A 91 -10.87 -13.88 -4.08
CA THR A 91 -11.38 -15.10 -3.44
C THR A 91 -11.66 -16.17 -4.50
N PHE A 92 -11.98 -17.39 -4.07
CA PHE A 92 -12.22 -18.53 -4.97
C PHE A 92 -13.28 -18.26 -6.06
N ASP A 93 -14.26 -17.43 -5.75
CA ASP A 93 -15.38 -17.03 -6.62
C ASP A 93 -15.14 -15.72 -7.38
N MET A 94 -13.98 -15.08 -7.21
CA MET A 94 -13.61 -13.85 -7.90
C MET A 94 -12.60 -14.12 -9.00
N TYR A 95 -12.68 -13.33 -10.07
CA TYR A 95 -11.68 -13.28 -11.12
C TYR A 95 -11.37 -11.84 -11.47
N ILE A 96 -10.12 -11.58 -11.86
CA ILE A 96 -9.72 -10.28 -12.39
C ILE A 96 -10.21 -10.21 -13.83
N THR A 97 -11.07 -9.24 -14.11
CA THR A 97 -11.60 -9.06 -15.46
C THR A 97 -10.50 -8.57 -16.40
N SER A 98 -10.42 -9.13 -17.60
CA SER A 98 -9.49 -8.70 -18.65
C SER A 98 -9.76 -7.27 -19.14
N ALA A 99 -10.93 -6.71 -18.84
CA ALA A 99 -11.29 -5.32 -19.15
C ALA A 99 -10.80 -4.31 -18.09
N SER A 100 -10.08 -4.76 -17.05
CA SER A 100 -9.56 -3.87 -16.01
C SER A 100 -8.25 -3.25 -16.45
N ASP A 101 -8.26 -1.95 -16.75
CA ASP A 101 -7.03 -1.20 -17.05
C ASP A 101 -6.14 -1.01 -15.80
N ASN A 102 -6.72 -1.17 -14.61
CA ASN A 102 -6.07 -0.82 -13.34
C ASN A 102 -5.44 -2.01 -12.61
N VAL A 103 -5.58 -3.24 -13.13
CA VAL A 103 -5.10 -4.45 -12.46
C VAL A 103 -4.63 -5.44 -13.51
N ASN A 104 -3.40 -5.93 -13.39
CA ASN A 104 -2.85 -6.92 -14.31
C ASN A 104 -3.29 -8.36 -13.93
N GLN A 105 -2.88 -9.35 -14.73
CA GLN A 105 -3.26 -10.76 -14.52
C GLN A 105 -2.69 -11.38 -13.23
N ASP A 106 -1.56 -10.85 -12.72
CA ASP A 106 -0.97 -11.28 -11.44
C ASP A 106 -1.64 -10.61 -10.23
N GLY A 107 -2.64 -9.75 -10.48
CA GLY A 107 -3.32 -8.97 -9.46
C GLY A 107 -2.60 -7.69 -9.04
N LEU A 108 -1.46 -7.35 -9.65
CA LEU A 108 -0.80 -6.07 -9.38
C LEU A 108 -1.68 -4.92 -9.85
N VAL A 109 -1.96 -4.00 -8.94
CA VAL A 109 -2.72 -2.79 -9.22
C VAL A 109 -1.80 -1.77 -9.89
N VAL A 110 -2.24 -1.28 -11.04
CA VAL A 110 -1.55 -0.31 -11.90
C VAL A 110 -2.46 0.92 -12.02
N LEU A 111 -2.31 1.85 -11.09
CA LEU A 111 -3.06 3.12 -11.07
C LEU A 111 -2.11 4.26 -11.42
N SER A 112 -2.60 5.27 -12.13
CA SER A 112 -1.80 6.48 -12.42
C SER A 112 -1.27 7.13 -11.14
N TYR A 113 -2.01 7.05 -10.03
CA TYR A 113 -1.55 7.55 -8.72
C TYR A 113 -0.31 6.80 -8.18
N LEU A 114 -0.17 5.51 -8.48
CA LEU A 114 1.01 4.71 -8.14
C LEU A 114 2.15 4.94 -9.12
N GLU A 115 1.85 5.10 -10.42
CA GLU A 115 2.85 5.37 -11.45
C GLU A 115 3.50 6.75 -11.27
N SER A 116 2.71 7.77 -10.93
CA SER A 116 3.18 9.13 -10.67
C SER A 116 3.48 9.36 -9.18
N TRP A 117 3.85 8.32 -8.43
CA TRP A 117 4.05 8.41 -7.00
C TRP A 117 5.17 9.38 -6.63
N HIS A 118 4.91 10.21 -5.64
CA HIS A 118 5.83 11.16 -5.05
C HIS A 118 5.85 11.00 -3.54
N HIS A 119 6.94 11.40 -2.87
CA HIS A 119 7.12 11.22 -1.44
C HIS A 119 6.11 11.97 -0.54
N THR A 120 5.32 12.87 -1.14
CA THR A 120 4.23 13.59 -0.48
C THR A 120 2.88 12.88 -0.61
N ASN A 121 2.77 11.85 -1.45
CA ASN A 121 1.60 10.99 -1.52
C ASN A 121 1.48 10.14 -0.26
N ASN A 122 0.28 9.63 0.00
CA ASN A 122 -0.03 8.79 1.15
C ASN A 122 -1.03 7.69 0.79
N LEU A 123 -1.12 6.67 1.64
CA LEU A 123 -2.01 5.52 1.46
C LEU A 123 -3.50 5.88 1.53
N TYR A 124 -3.88 6.88 2.31
CA TYR A 124 -5.30 7.23 2.44
C TYR A 124 -5.87 7.76 1.12
N ASN A 125 -5.13 8.62 0.43
CA ASN A 125 -5.51 9.15 -0.88
C ASN A 125 -5.44 8.09 -1.99
N LEU A 126 -4.58 7.08 -1.85
CA LEU A 126 -4.54 5.94 -2.77
C LEU A 126 -5.82 5.09 -2.71
N LEU A 127 -6.48 5.02 -1.54
CA LEU A 127 -7.66 4.19 -1.31
C LEU A 127 -9.00 4.94 -1.47
N ARG A 128 -8.95 6.23 -1.81
CA ARG A 128 -10.13 7.08 -1.97
C ARG A 128 -10.56 7.18 -3.42
#